data_AF-A0A7W7NVL8-F1
#
_entry.id   AF-A0A7W7NVL8-F1
#
_cell.length_a   1.000
_cell.length_b   1.000
_cell.length_c   1.000
_cell.angle_alpha   90.00
_cell.angle_beta   90.00
_cell.angle_gamma   90.00
#
_symmetry.space_group_name_H-M   'P 1'
#
loop_
_entity.id
_entity.type
_entity.pdbx_description
1 polymer ?
#
loop_
_entity_poly.entity_id
_entity_poly.type
_entity_poly.pdbx_seq_one_letter_code
_entity_poly.pdbx_strand_id
1 'polypeptide(L)'
;MAIYGECIGVLERTPVTISALDGLECQLEARTGANRIEGLLDLWIGAIGPLPVTAEHSGGRVRAKFREPLDERIIAHFAHA
;
A
#
# COMPACT_ATOMS: atom_id res chain seq x y z
N MET A 1 0.49 -4.94 15.12
CA MET A 1 -0.43 -5.85 14.42
C MET A 1 -0.42 -5.52 12.94
N ALA A 2 -0.79 -6.47 12.09
CA ALA A 2 -0.58 -6.31 10.65
C ALA A 2 -1.69 -5.42 10.05
N ILE A 3 -1.29 -4.39 9.31
CA ILE A 3 -2.22 -3.60 8.50
C ILE A 3 -2.40 -4.38 7.19
N TYR A 4 -3.64 -4.75 6.87
CA TYR A 4 -3.97 -5.44 5.63
C TYR A 4 -4.38 -4.43 4.55
N GLY A 5 -4.02 -4.73 3.31
CA GLY A 5 -4.42 -3.92 2.17
C GLY A 5 -4.66 -4.75 0.91
N GLU A 6 -5.16 -4.10 -0.12
CA GLU A 6 -5.37 -4.69 -1.44
C GLU A 6 -4.89 -3.71 -2.51
N CYS A 7 -3.93 -4.14 -3.32
CA CYS A 7 -3.54 -3.41 -4.53
C CYS A 7 -4.50 -3.76 -5.66
N ILE A 8 -5.05 -2.75 -6.32
CA ILE A 8 -5.94 -2.88 -7.46
C ILE A 8 -5.20 -2.36 -8.68
N GLY A 9 -4.70 -3.29 -9.50
CA GLY A 9 -4.16 -3.01 -10.81
C GLY A 9 -5.23 -3.14 -11.90
N VAL A 10 -4.83 -2.90 -13.16
CA VAL A 10 -5.74 -2.97 -14.32
C VAL A 10 -6.32 -4.38 -14.53
N LEU A 11 -5.53 -5.42 -14.25
CA LEU A 11 -5.89 -6.81 -14.58
C LEU A 11 -6.18 -7.67 -13.35
N GLU A 12 -5.67 -7.30 -12.18
CA GLU A 12 -5.74 -8.13 -10.99
C GLU A 12 -5.80 -7.31 -9.70
N ARG A 13 -6.25 -7.99 -8.65
CA ARG A 13 -6.22 -7.50 -7.28
C ARG A 13 -5.27 -8.38 -6.48
N THR A 14 -4.36 -7.74 -5.77
CA THR A 14 -3.29 -8.43 -5.03
C THR A 14 -3.39 -8.08 -3.55
N PRO A 15 -3.74 -9.05 -2.69
CA PRO A 15 -3.72 -8.86 -1.25
C PRO A 15 -2.30 -8.61 -0.75
N VAL A 16 -2.14 -7.62 0.12
CA VAL A 16 -0.85 -7.21 0.69
C VAL A 16 -0.95 -6.97 2.20
N THR A 17 0.18 -7.06 2.88
CA THR A 17 0.36 -6.51 4.22
C THR A 17 1.22 -5.26 4.15
N ILE A 18 0.93 -4.28 4.99
CA ILE A 18 1.67 -3.03 5.07
C ILE A 18 2.54 -3.08 6.32
N SER A 19 3.87 -3.06 6.13
CA SER A 19 4.85 -3.15 7.22
C SER A 19 5.39 -1.81 7.68
N ALA A 20 5.23 -0.77 6.88
CA ALA A 20 5.47 0.63 7.26
C ALA A 20 4.47 1.52 6.54
N LEU A 21 3.92 2.52 7.23
CA LEU A 21 2.97 3.48 6.68
C LEU A 21 3.33 4.86 7.21
N ASP A 22 3.51 5.82 6.31
CA ASP A 22 3.61 7.24 6.62
C ASP A 22 2.64 8.04 5.74
N GLY A 23 2.63 9.37 5.93
CA GLY A 23 1.72 10.25 5.21
C GLY A 23 1.95 10.30 3.70
N LEU A 24 3.11 9.89 3.19
CA LEU A 24 3.52 10.04 1.79
C LEU A 24 3.69 8.69 1.08
N GLU A 25 3.96 7.62 1.84
CA GLU A 25 4.21 6.30 1.29
C GLU A 25 3.98 5.15 2.28
N CYS A 26 4.02 3.93 1.76
CA CYS A 26 4.02 2.72 2.57
C CYS A 26 4.91 1.62 1.97
N GLN A 27 5.33 0.68 2.81
CA GLN A 27 5.99 -0.56 2.41
C GLN A 27 4.97 -1.68 2.36
N LEU A 28 4.85 -2.31 1.20
CA LEU A 28 3.96 -3.43 0.92
C LEU A 28 4.75 -4.74 0.89
N GLU A 29 4.14 -5.76 1.47
CA GLU A 29 4.59 -7.15 1.45
C GLU A 29 3.48 -8.01 0.84
N ALA A 30 3.77 -8.65 -0.30
CA ALA A 30 2.87 -9.60 -0.94
C ALA A 30 3.34 -11.03 -0.63
N ARG A 31 2.41 -11.89 -0.20
CA ARG A 31 2.73 -13.31 0.09
C ARG A 31 3.14 -14.09 -1.16
N THR A 32 2.57 -13.74 -2.32
CA THR A 32 2.87 -14.32 -3.63
C THR A 32 2.66 -13.24 -4.69
N GLY A 33 3.43 -13.27 -5.80
CA GLY A 33 3.20 -12.37 -6.94
C GLY A 33 3.67 -10.92 -6.75
N ALA A 34 4.54 -10.63 -5.78
CA ALA A 34 5.06 -9.28 -5.54
C ALA A 34 5.54 -8.58 -6.82
N ASN A 35 6.21 -9.32 -7.72
CA ASN A 35 6.73 -8.84 -9.02
C ASN A 35 5.69 -8.23 -9.97
N ARG A 36 4.40 -8.25 -9.63
CA ARG A 36 3.33 -7.67 -10.44
C ARG A 36 2.81 -6.33 -9.89
N ILE A 37 3.29 -5.88 -8.73
CA ILE A 37 2.87 -4.62 -8.11
C ILE A 37 3.87 -3.53 -8.51
N GLU A 38 3.64 -2.92 -9.67
CA GLU A 38 4.51 -1.88 -10.23
C GLU A 38 3.69 -0.81 -10.97
N GLY A 39 4.15 0.44 -10.93
CA GLY A 39 3.55 1.55 -11.65
C GLY A 39 2.32 2.13 -10.94
N LEU A 40 1.43 2.73 -11.72
CA LEU A 40 0.22 3.39 -11.19
C LEU A 40 -0.85 2.35 -10.87
N LEU A 41 -1.35 2.38 -9.64
CA LEU A 41 -2.40 1.49 -9.15
C LEU A 41 -3.18 2.16 -8.01
N ASP A 42 -4.28 1.53 -7.61
CA ASP A 42 -5.05 1.94 -6.44
C ASP A 42 -4.77 1.02 -5.25
N LEU A 43 -4.66 1.58 -4.06
CA LEU A 43 -4.40 0.84 -2.82
C LEU A 43 -5.56 1.02 -1.84
N TRP A 44 -6.06 -0.09 -1.31
CA TRP A 44 -6.87 -0.10 -0.10
C TRP A 44 -5.99 -0.37 1.12
N ILE A 45 -6.22 0.37 2.19
CA ILE A 45 -5.60 0.18 3.51
C ILE A 45 -6.72 -0.11 4.51
N GLY A 46 -6.88 -1.37 4.92
CA GLY A 46 -8.06 -1.81 5.66
C GLY A 46 -9.34 -1.50 4.89
N ALA A 47 -10.17 -0.60 5.41
CA ALA A 47 -11.40 -0.11 4.78
C ALA A 47 -11.26 1.30 4.18
N ILE A 48 -10.04 1.81 4.01
CA ILE A 48 -9.75 3.15 3.49
C ILE A 48 -9.22 3.03 2.06
N GLY A 49 -9.89 3.70 1.12
CA GLY A 49 -9.51 3.74 -0.29
C GLY A 49 -10.69 3.84 -1.23
N PRO A 50 -10.46 3.63 -2.55
CA PRO A 50 -9.15 3.38 -3.17
C PRO A 50 -8.27 4.63 -3.15
N LEU A 51 -6.99 4.45 -2.79
CA LEU A 51 -5.99 5.52 -2.75
C LEU A 51 -5.05 5.38 -3.96
N PRO A 52 -4.93 6.41 -4.82
CA PRO A 52 -4.04 6.33 -5.96
C PRO A 52 -2.57 6.39 -5.51
N VAL A 53 -1.78 5.40 -5.92
CA VAL A 53 -0.37 5.27 -5.59
C VAL A 53 0.49 4.98 -6.81
N THR A 54 1.80 5.25 -6.69
CA THR A 54 2.82 4.72 -7.60
C THR A 54 3.66 3.70 -6.85
N ALA A 55 3.67 2.45 -7.32
CA ALA A 55 4.43 1.35 -6.74
C ALA A 55 5.76 1.14 -7.46
N GLU A 56 6.83 0.93 -6.69
CA GLU A 56 8.18 0.67 -7.17
C GLU A 56 8.80 -0.49 -6.37
N HIS A 57 9.51 -1.38 -7.05
CA HIS A 57 10.26 -2.45 -6.40
C HIS A 57 11.58 -1.94 -5.80
N SER A 58 11.84 -2.29 -4.55
CA SER A 58 13.12 -2.02 -3.88
C SER A 58 13.56 -3.22 -3.04
N GLY A 59 14.59 -3.94 -3.51
CA GLY A 59 15.24 -5.00 -2.73
C GLY A 59 14.32 -6.14 -2.27
N GLY A 60 13.32 -6.53 -3.08
CA GLY A 60 12.36 -7.58 -2.74
C GLY A 60 11.14 -7.10 -1.94
N ARG A 61 11.05 -5.82 -1.64
CA ARG A 61 9.85 -5.15 -1.12
C ARG A 61 9.25 -4.23 -2.18
N VAL A 62 8.00 -3.85 -1.98
CA VAL A 62 7.33 -2.86 -2.84
C VAL A 62 7.10 -1.60 -2.02
N ARG A 63 7.54 -0.46 -2.54
CA ARG A 63 7.29 0.86 -1.97
C ARG A 63 6.16 1.51 -2.77
N ALA A 64 5.08 1.88 -2.11
CA ALA A 64 3.95 2.56 -2.74
C ALA A 64 3.87 4.01 -2.23
N LYS A 65 4.05 4.98 -3.14
CA LYS A 65 3.97 6.42 -2.85
C LYS A 65 2.56 6.92 -3.15
N PHE A 66 1.91 7.59 -2.22
CA PHE A 66 0.61 8.21 -2.44
C PHE A 66 0.73 9.41 -3.37
N ARG A 67 -0.24 9.59 -4.27
CA ARG A 67 -0.29 10.79 -5.13
C ARG A 67 -0.63 12.05 -4.34
N GLU A 68 -1.38 11.88 -3.26
CA GLU A 68 -1.72 12.92 -2.30
C GLU A 68 -1.38 12.41 -0.91
N PRO A 69 -0.88 13.26 0.00
CA PRO A 69 -0.58 12.84 1.36
C PRO A 69 -1.84 12.30 2.06
N LEU A 70 -1.67 11.25 2.86
CA LEU A 70 -2.74 10.74 3.72
C LEU A 70 -3.05 11.72 4.85
N ASP A 71 -4.32 11.76 5.23
CA ASP A 71 -4.78 12.51 6.40
C ASP A 71 -4.08 11.98 7.67
N GLU A 72 -3.58 12.89 8.50
CA GLU A 72 -2.87 12.56 9.75
C GLU A 72 -3.70 11.66 10.68
N ARG A 73 -5.05 11.74 10.63
CA ARG A 73 -5.95 10.88 11.40
C ARG A 73 -5.88 9.43 10.95
N ILE A 74 -5.68 9.18 9.66
CA ILE A 74 -5.49 7.83 9.10
C ILE A 74 -4.17 7.26 9.62
N ILE A 75 -3.10 8.06 9.58
CA ILE A 75 -1.79 7.66 10.11
C ILE A 75 -1.89 7.37 11.62
N ALA A 76 -2.52 8.25 12.39
CA ALA A 76 -2.70 8.07 13.84
C ALA A 76 -3.53 6.81 14.18
N HIS A 77 -4.55 6.49 13.37
CA HIS A 77 -5.35 5.28 13.54
C HIS A 77 -4.48 4.01 13.45
N PHE A 78 -3.54 3.97 12.50
CA PHE A 78 -2.68 2.82 12.27
C PHE A 78 -1.35 2.86 13.03
N ALA A 79 -0.98 3.99 13.66
CA ALA A 79 0.25 4.11 14.46
C ALA A 79 0.27 3.15 15.67
N HIS A 80 -0.90 2.70 16.12
CA HIS A 80 -1.06 1.74 17.21
C HIS A 80 -1.44 0.33 16.73
N ALA A 81 -1.47 0.11 15.40
CA ALA A 81 -1.88 -1.16 14.83
C ALA A 81 -0.86 -2.25 15.15
#